data_AF-A0A3R6MU12-F1
#
_entry.id   AF-A0A3R6MU12-F1
#
_cell.length_a   1.000
_cell.length_b   1.000
_cell.length_c   1.000
_cell.angle_alpha   90.00
_cell.angle_beta   90.00
_cell.angle_gamma   90.00
#
_symmetry.space_group_name_H-M   'P 1'
#
loop_
_entity.id
_entity.type
_entity.pdbx_description
1 polymer ?
#
loop_
_entity_poly.entity_id
_entity_poly.type
_entity_poly.pdbx_seq_one_letter_code
_entity_poly.pdbx_strand_id
1 'polypeptide(L)'
;MFFKKKYKYVFAVIPLMILFRPFLFFGGKNEVNEPVASTFLTNMFGGSYGRDKVEITLAVQSLAAITIIIILLSDYISGDIKENGEYIFTRLINKKVWYLKKCINMFFYCLMGVVITVVPYAVMSAVTSQQSLRKTDIAVILQTIIMLSLFSFFCCQVINVISMKIDVNVAVLIMYSIIAVSLIIVYAAQSIKNKYIAMNILKFNIISNVVVSWNFSQSFVLWGMFYFICINILIFIVGSKVVENIEIGIRRRE
;
A
#
# COMPACT_ATOMS: atom_id res chain seq x y z
N MET A 1 20.01 5.39 -15.71
CA MET A 1 18.73 5.48 -14.96
C MET A 1 18.91 6.54 -13.88
N PHE A 2 18.55 7.80 -14.16
CA PHE A 2 18.71 8.88 -13.19
C PHE A 2 17.64 8.74 -12.11
N PHE A 3 18.05 8.35 -10.90
CA PHE A 3 17.22 8.49 -9.71
C PHE A 3 16.93 9.99 -9.51
N LYS A 4 15.68 10.44 -9.68
CA LYS A 4 15.29 11.77 -9.15
C LYS A 4 15.59 11.75 -7.64
N LYS A 5 16.32 12.76 -7.14
CA LYS A 5 16.79 12.85 -5.73
C LYS A 5 15.68 12.58 -4.70
N LYS A 6 14.43 12.93 -5.02
CA LYS A 6 13.24 12.75 -4.19
C LYS A 6 12.93 11.29 -3.81
N TYR A 7 13.21 10.31 -4.69
CA TYR A 7 12.87 8.91 -4.40
C TYR A 7 13.91 8.20 -3.53
N LYS A 8 15.06 8.84 -3.25
CA LYS A 8 16.00 8.38 -2.22
C LYS A 8 15.45 8.59 -0.80
N TYR A 9 14.42 9.42 -0.63
CA TYR A 9 13.76 9.63 0.66
C TYR A 9 12.81 8.49 1.06
N VAL A 10 12.75 7.37 0.32
CA VAL A 10 12.07 6.16 0.79
C VAL A 10 12.64 5.69 2.15
N PHE A 11 13.92 5.98 2.43
CA PHE A 11 14.51 5.74 3.76
C PHE A 11 13.98 6.65 4.88
N ALA A 12 13.33 7.77 4.56
CA ALA A 12 12.66 8.62 5.55
C ALA A 12 11.46 7.92 6.23
N VAL A 13 11.01 6.79 5.68
CA VAL A 13 10.05 5.89 6.33
C VAL A 13 10.57 5.43 7.70
N ILE A 14 11.88 5.20 7.86
CA ILE A 14 12.48 4.69 9.12
C ILE A 14 12.30 5.68 10.29
N PRO A 15 12.73 6.95 10.21
CA PRO A 15 12.46 7.94 11.27
C PRO A 15 10.98 8.09 11.62
N LEU A 16 10.10 8.01 10.61
CA LEU A 16 8.65 8.16 10.82
C LEU A 16 8.04 6.93 11.49
N MET A 17 8.52 5.72 11.20
CA MET A 17 8.15 4.52 11.95
C MET A 17 8.49 4.66 13.43
N ILE A 18 9.66 5.22 13.74
CA ILE A 18 10.08 5.48 15.12
C ILE A 18 9.14 6.50 15.79
N LEU A 19 8.76 7.58 15.07
CA LEU A 19 7.84 8.59 15.57
C LEU A 19 6.42 8.06 15.82
N PHE A 20 5.86 7.30 14.90
CA PHE A 20 4.48 6.81 15.01
C PHE A 20 4.34 5.61 15.95
N ARG A 21 5.41 4.83 16.12
CA ARG A 21 5.40 3.62 16.95
C ARG A 21 6.68 3.52 17.79
N PRO A 22 6.95 4.48 18.69
CA PRO A 22 8.19 4.49 19.49
C PRO A 22 8.28 3.27 20.41
N PHE A 23 7.15 2.71 20.83
CA PHE A 23 7.12 1.49 21.65
C PHE A 23 7.66 0.24 20.95
N LEU A 24 7.71 0.20 19.61
CA LEU A 24 8.39 -0.90 18.89
C LEU A 24 9.90 -0.87 19.09
N PHE A 25 10.47 0.32 19.27
CA PHE A 25 11.90 0.54 19.37
C PHE A 25 12.37 0.73 20.82
N PHE A 26 11.48 1.25 21.67
CA PHE A 26 11.80 1.69 23.03
C PHE A 26 10.84 1.14 24.10
N GLY A 27 9.83 0.34 23.72
CA GLY A 27 8.91 -0.27 24.67
C GLY A 27 9.58 -1.42 25.43
N GLY A 28 9.31 -1.51 26.74
CA GLY A 28 9.84 -2.57 27.59
C GLY A 28 9.52 -3.96 27.04
N LYS A 29 10.54 -4.81 26.96
CA LYS A 29 10.45 -6.20 26.49
C LYS A 29 9.64 -7.06 27.46
N ASN A 30 8.33 -6.91 27.45
CA ASN A 30 7.46 -7.88 28.08
C ASN A 30 7.36 -9.07 27.12
N GLU A 31 8.12 -10.12 27.39
CA GLU A 31 8.08 -11.35 26.61
C GLU A 31 6.65 -11.91 26.60
N VAL A 32 6.16 -12.27 25.41
CA VAL A 32 4.80 -12.78 25.23
C VAL A 32 4.88 -14.24 24.78
N ASN A 33 4.13 -15.12 25.46
CA ASN A 33 3.99 -16.52 25.05
C ASN A 33 2.91 -16.66 23.95
N GLU A 34 3.09 -15.92 22.86
CA GLU A 34 2.25 -15.99 21.66
C GLU A 34 3.08 -16.33 20.41
N PRO A 35 2.48 -16.97 19.40
CA PRO A 35 3.11 -17.17 18.10
C PRO A 35 3.66 -15.89 17.49
N VAL A 36 4.81 -15.98 16.83
CA VAL A 36 5.45 -14.84 16.15
C VAL A 36 4.48 -14.14 15.18
N ALA A 37 3.65 -14.89 14.42
CA ALA A 37 2.64 -14.31 13.54
C ALA A 37 1.59 -13.46 14.29
N SER A 38 1.11 -13.94 15.44
CA SER A 38 0.10 -13.24 16.25
C SER A 38 0.68 -11.94 16.78
N THR A 39 1.88 -12.02 17.35
CA THR A 39 2.63 -10.86 17.86
C THR A 39 2.90 -9.86 16.73
N PHE A 40 3.29 -10.34 15.55
CA PHE A 40 3.52 -9.52 14.36
C PHE A 40 2.26 -8.78 13.91
N LEU A 41 1.15 -9.49 13.72
CA LEU A 41 -0.11 -8.88 13.29
C LEU A 41 -0.67 -7.93 14.37
N THR A 42 -0.49 -8.26 15.64
CA THR A 42 -0.88 -7.39 16.76
C THR A 42 -0.05 -6.11 16.76
N ASN A 43 1.27 -6.21 16.61
CA ASN A 43 2.14 -5.05 16.55
C ASN A 43 1.89 -4.18 15.32
N MET A 44 1.64 -4.82 14.17
CA MET A 44 1.44 -4.11 12.92
C MET A 44 0.04 -3.50 12.83
N PHE A 45 -1.01 -4.30 13.01
CA PHE A 45 -2.42 -3.91 12.77
C PHE A 45 -3.25 -3.70 14.04
N GLY A 46 -2.71 -3.99 15.23
CA GLY A 46 -3.42 -3.84 16.50
C GLY A 46 -4.41 -4.96 16.83
N GLY A 47 -4.35 -6.10 16.13
CA GLY A 47 -5.28 -7.22 16.32
C GLY A 47 -4.58 -8.53 16.66
N SER A 48 -5.13 -9.24 17.65
CA SER A 48 -4.82 -10.65 17.92
C SER A 48 -5.66 -11.56 17.01
N TYR A 49 -5.12 -12.72 16.63
CA TYR A 49 -5.80 -13.73 15.82
C TYR A 49 -7.16 -14.10 16.42
N GLY A 50 -8.26 -13.91 15.70
CA GLY A 50 -9.59 -14.36 16.13
C GLY A 50 -10.42 -13.38 16.97
N ARG A 51 -10.12 -12.07 16.98
CA ARG A 51 -11.03 -11.07 17.58
C ARG A 51 -12.21 -10.74 16.64
N ASP A 52 -13.43 -10.79 17.19
CA ASP A 52 -14.70 -10.48 16.50
C ASP A 52 -14.89 -9.00 16.13
N LYS A 53 -14.05 -8.08 16.63
CA LYS A 53 -14.15 -6.63 16.41
C LYS A 53 -12.79 -6.01 16.08
N VAL A 54 -12.76 -5.14 15.08
CA VAL A 54 -11.55 -4.47 14.61
C VAL A 54 -11.38 -3.15 15.34
N GLU A 55 -10.22 -2.94 15.95
CA GLU A 55 -9.81 -1.61 16.43
C GLU A 55 -9.27 -0.78 15.25
N ILE A 56 -10.17 -0.06 14.58
CA ILE A 56 -9.89 0.72 13.36
C ILE A 56 -8.79 1.78 13.60
N THR A 57 -8.67 2.31 14.81
CA THR A 57 -7.64 3.27 15.21
C THR A 57 -6.22 2.73 15.03
N LEU A 58 -6.00 1.44 15.33
CA LEU A 58 -4.68 0.82 15.22
C LEU A 58 -4.32 0.48 13.78
N ALA A 59 -5.31 0.08 12.97
CA ALA A 59 -5.15 -0.16 11.55
C ALA A 59 -4.71 1.08 10.75
N VAL A 60 -5.25 2.25 11.11
CA VAL A 60 -4.88 3.53 10.49
C VAL A 60 -3.43 3.89 10.79
N GLN A 61 -2.94 3.59 12.00
CA GLN A 61 -1.53 3.81 12.38
C GLN A 61 -0.57 2.92 11.57
N SER A 62 -0.94 1.66 11.30
CA SER A 62 -0.17 0.73 10.45
C SER A 62 0.04 1.27 9.03
N LEU A 63 -1.00 1.90 8.50
CA LEU A 63 -1.01 2.47 7.15
C LEU A 63 -0.28 3.81 7.06
N ALA A 64 0.16 4.41 8.17
CA ALA A 64 0.91 5.67 8.16
C ALA A 64 2.26 5.53 7.43
N ALA A 65 2.97 4.42 7.64
CA ALA A 65 4.22 4.13 6.92
C ALA A 65 3.97 3.96 5.40
N ILE A 66 2.86 3.31 5.04
CA ILE A 66 2.43 3.15 3.64
C ILE A 66 2.03 4.49 3.02
N THR A 67 1.41 5.37 3.79
CA THR A 67 1.03 6.72 3.36
C THR A 67 2.23 7.54 2.90
N ILE A 68 3.37 7.42 3.59
CA ILE A 68 4.59 8.11 3.17
C ILE A 68 5.08 7.60 1.81
N ILE A 69 5.05 6.29 1.59
CA ILE A 69 5.41 5.68 0.30
C ILE A 69 4.50 6.24 -0.81
N ILE A 70 3.19 6.32 -0.54
CA ILE A 70 2.19 6.85 -1.48
C ILE A 70 2.48 8.32 -1.82
N ILE A 71 2.74 9.16 -0.81
CA ILE A 71 3.07 10.58 -1.01
C ILE A 71 4.36 10.74 -1.82
N LEU A 72 5.41 9.96 -1.49
CA LEU A 72 6.70 10.04 -2.18
C LEU A 72 6.61 9.65 -3.66
N LEU A 73 5.73 8.71 -4.01
CA LEU A 73 5.55 8.20 -5.37
C LEU A 73 4.34 8.81 -6.11
N SER A 74 3.63 9.75 -5.48
CA SER A 74 2.39 10.35 -5.99
C SER A 74 2.54 11.06 -7.35
N ASP A 75 3.72 11.61 -7.62
CA ASP A 75 4.07 12.33 -8.85
C ASP A 75 5.06 11.55 -9.74
N TYR A 76 5.30 10.26 -9.46
CA TYR A 76 6.37 9.49 -10.10
C TYR A 76 6.30 9.45 -11.63
N ILE A 77 5.10 9.28 -12.17
CA ILE A 77 4.82 9.21 -13.61
C ILE A 77 4.29 10.56 -14.11
N SER A 78 3.32 11.14 -13.39
CA SER A 78 2.67 12.38 -13.82
C SER A 78 3.61 13.58 -13.80
N GLY A 79 4.53 13.66 -12.83
CA GLY A 79 5.57 14.69 -12.78
C GLY A 79 6.53 14.61 -13.95
N ASP A 80 6.92 13.40 -14.38
CA ASP A 80 7.77 13.22 -15.56
C ASP A 80 7.09 13.71 -16.85
N ILE A 81 5.79 13.46 -16.99
CA ILE A 81 4.99 13.93 -18.13
C ILE A 81 4.85 15.46 -18.10
N LYS A 82 4.53 16.04 -16.93
CA LYS A 82 4.32 17.48 -16.79
C LYS A 82 5.60 18.31 -16.97
N GLU A 83 6.72 17.84 -16.43
CA GLU A 83 7.99 18.57 -16.48
C GLU A 83 8.79 18.30 -17.76
N ASN A 84 8.79 17.05 -18.23
CA ASN A 84 9.72 16.59 -19.27
C ASN A 84 9.01 15.85 -20.42
N GLY A 85 7.67 15.93 -20.51
CA GLY A 85 6.86 15.20 -21.49
C GLY A 85 7.36 15.38 -22.93
N GLU A 86 7.61 16.64 -23.34
CA GLU A 86 8.12 16.99 -24.67
C GLU A 86 9.37 16.18 -25.04
N TYR A 87 10.35 16.16 -24.15
CA TYR A 87 11.59 15.42 -24.36
C TYR A 87 11.39 13.90 -24.35
N ILE A 88 10.52 13.41 -23.47
CA ILE A 88 10.28 11.99 -23.26
C ILE A 88 9.58 11.39 -24.49
N PHE A 89 8.43 11.94 -24.92
CA PHE A 89 7.65 11.33 -26.00
C PHE A 89 8.13 11.71 -27.41
N THR A 90 8.99 12.70 -27.60
CA THR A 90 9.66 12.92 -28.90
C THR A 90 10.72 11.88 -29.21
N ARG A 91 11.32 11.26 -28.18
CA ARG A 91 12.38 10.24 -28.33
C ARG A 91 11.88 8.81 -28.18
N LEU A 92 10.65 8.61 -27.73
CA LEU A 92 10.07 7.29 -27.50
C LEU A 92 9.23 6.86 -28.68
N ILE A 93 9.61 5.71 -29.27
CA ILE A 93 8.83 5.05 -30.33
C ILE A 93 7.50 4.51 -29.78
N ASN A 94 7.45 4.13 -28.49
CA ASN A 94 6.26 3.51 -27.90
C ASN A 94 5.98 4.01 -26.47
N LYS A 95 4.92 4.84 -26.32
CA LYS A 95 4.50 5.41 -25.03
C LYS A 95 4.01 4.34 -24.03
N LYS A 96 3.35 3.26 -24.50
CA LYS A 96 2.90 2.14 -23.65
C LYS A 96 4.07 1.42 -23.00
N VAL A 97 5.13 1.13 -23.76
CA VAL A 97 6.33 0.46 -23.23
C VAL A 97 7.02 1.32 -22.18
N TRP A 98 7.05 2.64 -22.37
CA TRP A 98 7.55 3.55 -21.35
C TRP A 98 6.70 3.53 -20.07
N TYR A 99 5.37 3.60 -20.21
CA TYR A 99 4.46 3.53 -19.07
C TYR A 99 4.57 2.20 -18.30
N LEU A 100 4.69 1.08 -19.01
CA LEU A 100 4.94 -0.24 -18.41
C LEU A 100 6.23 -0.25 -17.59
N LYS A 101 7.34 0.23 -18.15
CA LYS A 101 8.63 0.32 -17.42
C LYS A 101 8.48 1.19 -16.16
N LYS A 102 7.75 2.29 -16.25
CA LYS A 102 7.48 3.17 -15.10
C LYS A 102 6.64 2.48 -14.02
N CYS A 103 5.59 1.76 -14.41
CA CYS A 103 4.76 1.00 -13.49
C CYS A 103 5.57 -0.10 -12.78
N ILE A 104 6.40 -0.85 -13.51
CA ILE A 104 7.27 -1.88 -12.93
C ILE A 104 8.24 -1.27 -11.91
N ASN A 105 8.90 -0.16 -12.25
CA ASN A 105 9.80 0.52 -11.31
C ASN A 105 9.05 1.03 -10.07
N MET A 106 7.86 1.61 -10.26
CA MET A 106 7.02 2.08 -9.16
C MET A 106 6.60 0.93 -8.23
N PHE A 107 6.27 -0.24 -8.78
CA PHE A 107 5.99 -1.45 -7.99
C PHE A 107 7.21 -1.86 -7.16
N PHE A 108 8.42 -1.86 -7.73
CA PHE A 108 9.63 -2.16 -6.98
C PHE A 108 9.90 -1.16 -5.86
N TYR A 109 9.65 0.14 -6.07
CA TYR A 109 9.77 1.13 -4.99
C TYR A 109 8.73 0.92 -3.88
N CYS A 110 7.49 0.57 -4.25
CA CYS A 110 6.45 0.20 -3.28
C CYS A 110 6.88 -1.01 -2.45
N LEU A 111 7.34 -2.08 -3.11
CA LEU A 111 7.85 -3.29 -2.46
C LEU A 111 9.01 -2.99 -1.51
N MET A 112 9.99 -2.19 -1.94
CA MET A 112 11.14 -1.82 -1.12
C MET A 112 10.69 -1.03 0.12
N GLY A 113 9.81 -0.03 -0.03
CA GLY A 113 9.28 0.73 1.09
C GLY A 113 8.48 -0.14 2.07
N VAL A 114 7.69 -1.08 1.56
CA VAL A 114 6.94 -2.05 2.37
C VAL A 114 7.88 -2.99 3.12
N VAL A 115 8.92 -3.51 2.48
CA VAL A 115 9.92 -4.38 3.13
C VAL A 115 10.63 -3.64 4.27
N ILE A 116 11.06 -2.40 4.02
CA ILE A 116 11.66 -1.53 5.06
C ILE A 116 10.69 -1.32 6.22
N THR A 117 9.39 -1.28 5.94
CA THR A 117 8.35 -1.14 6.97
C THR A 117 8.12 -2.44 7.73
N VAL A 118 7.86 -3.54 7.04
CA VAL A 118 7.38 -4.81 7.61
C VAL A 118 8.47 -5.58 8.34
N VAL A 119 9.70 -5.60 7.81
CA VAL A 119 10.79 -6.40 8.37
C VAL A 119 11.13 -6.01 9.82
N PRO A 120 11.23 -4.72 10.19
CA PRO A 120 11.41 -4.34 11.59
C PRO A 120 10.31 -4.87 12.52
N TYR A 121 9.03 -4.85 12.10
CA TYR A 121 7.95 -5.44 12.90
C TYR A 121 8.12 -6.95 13.07
N ALA A 122 8.51 -7.64 12.01
CA ALA A 122 8.72 -9.09 12.05
C ALA A 122 9.89 -9.46 12.98
N VAL A 123 11.02 -8.75 12.87
CA VAL A 123 12.20 -8.94 13.72
C VAL A 123 11.85 -8.66 15.18
N MET A 124 11.18 -7.55 15.47
CA MET A 124 10.80 -7.23 16.84
C MET A 124 9.86 -8.29 17.43
N SER A 125 8.90 -8.77 16.63
CA SER A 125 7.96 -9.81 17.07
C SER A 125 8.64 -11.14 17.35
N ALA A 126 9.68 -11.50 16.59
CA ALA A 126 10.51 -12.67 16.84
C ALA A 126 11.39 -12.52 18.10
N VAL A 127 11.83 -11.31 18.43
CA VAL A 127 12.60 -11.03 19.66
C VAL A 127 11.71 -11.03 20.90
N THR A 128 10.45 -10.61 20.79
CA THR A 128 9.52 -10.54 21.92
C THR A 128 8.74 -11.83 22.17
N SER A 129 8.65 -12.71 21.18
CA SER A 129 7.94 -14.00 21.30
C SER A 129 8.84 -15.05 21.96
N GLN A 130 8.30 -15.79 22.92
CA GLN A 130 8.99 -16.95 23.51
C GLN A 130 8.92 -18.22 22.64
N GLN A 131 8.18 -18.18 21.52
CA GLN A 131 8.00 -19.34 20.64
C GLN A 131 8.98 -19.31 19.47
N SER A 132 9.39 -20.50 19.02
CA SER A 132 10.23 -20.63 17.83
C SER A 132 9.45 -20.27 16.56
N LEU A 133 10.17 -19.72 15.58
CA LEU A 133 9.59 -19.32 14.30
C LEU A 133 9.10 -20.55 13.51
N ARG A 134 7.81 -20.60 13.20
CA ARG A 134 7.19 -21.67 12.41
C ARG A 134 7.03 -21.27 10.95
N LYS A 135 6.85 -22.27 10.07
CA LYS A 135 6.58 -22.05 8.64
C LYS A 135 5.35 -21.19 8.39
N THR A 136 4.32 -21.33 9.24
CA THR A 136 3.10 -20.51 9.19
C THR A 136 3.39 -19.04 9.48
N ASP A 137 4.34 -18.74 10.35
CA ASP A 137 4.69 -17.37 10.70
C ASP A 137 5.38 -16.66 9.53
N ILE A 138 6.29 -17.36 8.85
CA ILE A 138 6.94 -16.88 7.63
C ILE A 138 5.91 -16.62 6.53
N ALA A 139 4.93 -17.51 6.37
CA ALA A 139 3.88 -17.37 5.39
C ALA A 139 3.04 -16.09 5.62
N VAL A 140 2.64 -15.82 6.87
CA VAL A 140 1.88 -14.62 7.24
C VAL A 140 2.67 -13.34 6.94
N ILE A 141 3.95 -13.31 7.29
CA ILE A 141 4.83 -12.16 7.03
C ILE A 141 4.96 -11.91 5.52
N LEU A 142 5.27 -12.95 4.74
CA LEU A 142 5.43 -12.83 3.29
C LEU A 142 4.14 -12.35 2.62
N GLN A 143 3.02 -12.92 3.02
CA GLN A 143 1.71 -12.54 2.52
C GLN A 143 1.36 -11.09 2.90
N THR A 144 1.75 -10.61 4.07
CA THR A 144 1.60 -9.21 4.47
C THR A 144 2.43 -8.28 3.58
N ILE A 145 3.67 -8.65 3.28
CA ILE A 145 4.53 -7.90 2.33
C ILE A 145 3.85 -7.81 0.96
N ILE A 146 3.35 -8.93 0.43
CA ILE A 146 2.69 -8.97 -0.88
C ILE A 146 1.44 -8.08 -0.87
N MET A 147 0.56 -8.24 0.11
CA MET A 147 -0.70 -7.49 0.20
C MET A 147 -0.46 -5.98 0.27
N LEU A 148 0.45 -5.53 1.15
CA LEU A 148 0.74 -4.10 1.31
C LEU A 148 1.47 -3.51 0.09
N SER A 149 2.32 -4.30 -0.57
CA SER A 149 2.99 -3.87 -1.82
C SER A 149 1.98 -3.68 -2.94
N LEU A 150 1.04 -4.61 -3.10
CA LEU A 150 -0.03 -4.51 -4.08
C LEU A 150 -0.99 -3.35 -3.80
N PHE A 151 -1.33 -3.12 -2.54
CA PHE A 151 -2.18 -2.01 -2.10
C PHE A 151 -1.52 -0.64 -2.31
N SER A 152 -0.26 -0.49 -1.88
CA SER A 152 0.50 0.75 -2.08
C SER A 152 0.71 1.05 -3.56
N PHE A 153 1.01 0.03 -4.37
CA PHE A 153 1.12 0.16 -5.81
C PHE A 153 -0.20 0.57 -6.46
N PHE A 154 -1.32 -0.03 -6.04
CA PHE A 154 -2.66 0.38 -6.49
C PHE A 154 -2.90 1.85 -6.21
N CYS A 155 -2.66 2.31 -4.97
CA CYS A 155 -2.85 3.71 -4.60
C CYS A 155 -1.99 4.63 -5.47
N CYS A 156 -0.69 4.32 -5.61
CA CYS A 156 0.22 5.12 -6.42
C CYS A 156 -0.19 5.16 -7.89
N GLN A 157 -0.64 4.04 -8.46
CA GLN A 157 -1.14 4.00 -9.84
C GLN A 157 -2.35 4.91 -10.02
N VAL A 158 -3.35 4.82 -9.13
CA VAL A 158 -4.55 5.66 -9.25
C VAL A 158 -4.19 7.14 -9.19
N ILE A 159 -3.37 7.53 -8.19
CA ILE A 159 -2.92 8.93 -8.04
C ILE A 159 -2.17 9.38 -9.28
N ASN A 160 -1.25 8.58 -9.82
CA ASN A 160 -0.48 8.94 -10.99
C ASN A 160 -1.35 9.06 -12.25
N VAL A 161 -2.31 8.15 -12.46
CA VAL A 161 -3.22 8.21 -13.60
C VAL A 161 -4.13 9.42 -13.53
N ILE A 162 -4.72 9.71 -12.37
CA ILE A 162 -5.58 10.88 -12.16
C ILE A 162 -4.75 12.17 -12.31
N SER A 163 -3.57 12.23 -11.70
CA SER A 163 -2.72 13.43 -11.73
C SER A 163 -2.06 13.70 -13.08
N MET A 164 -2.22 12.84 -14.08
CA MET A 164 -1.92 13.21 -15.47
C MET A 164 -2.87 14.29 -15.99
N LYS A 165 -4.10 14.35 -15.49
CA LYS A 165 -5.13 15.32 -15.92
C LYS A 165 -5.38 16.45 -14.93
N ILE A 166 -5.14 16.21 -13.65
CA ILE A 166 -5.36 17.20 -12.58
C ILE A 166 -4.10 17.39 -11.74
N ASP A 167 -4.12 18.31 -10.77
CA ASP A 167 -3.01 18.48 -9.84
C ASP A 167 -2.78 17.23 -8.97
N VAL A 168 -1.51 16.98 -8.61
CA VAL A 168 -1.12 15.80 -7.80
C VAL A 168 -1.77 15.85 -6.42
N ASN A 169 -1.85 17.03 -5.79
CA ASN A 169 -2.43 17.16 -4.46
C ASN A 169 -3.92 16.82 -4.46
N VAL A 170 -4.65 17.20 -5.52
CA VAL A 170 -6.07 16.87 -5.68
C VAL A 170 -6.24 15.36 -5.89
N ALA A 171 -5.39 14.72 -6.70
CA ALA A 171 -5.41 13.28 -6.90
C ALA A 171 -5.14 12.49 -5.60
N VAL A 172 -4.18 12.96 -4.79
CA VAL A 172 -3.89 12.44 -3.45
C VAL A 172 -5.12 12.56 -2.54
N LEU A 173 -5.76 13.74 -2.49
CA LEU A 173 -6.95 13.98 -1.68
C LEU A 173 -8.11 13.04 -2.05
N ILE A 174 -8.37 12.85 -3.35
CA ILE A 174 -9.40 11.93 -3.84
C ILE A 174 -9.13 10.52 -3.34
N MET A 175 -7.89 10.06 -3.44
CA MET A 175 -7.52 8.71 -3.01
C MET A 175 -7.64 8.50 -1.51
N TYR A 176 -7.24 9.47 -0.70
CA TYR A 176 -7.46 9.40 0.75
C TYR A 176 -8.94 9.49 1.13
N SER A 177 -9.75 10.22 0.37
CA SER A 177 -11.21 10.25 0.55
C SER A 177 -11.82 8.87 0.28
N ILE A 178 -11.38 8.18 -0.78
CA ILE A 178 -11.80 6.79 -1.08
C ILE A 178 -11.39 5.85 0.06
N ILE A 179 -10.17 5.97 0.58
CA ILE A 179 -9.69 5.18 1.71
C ILE A 179 -10.54 5.44 2.97
N ALA A 180 -10.85 6.70 3.27
CA ALA A 180 -11.68 7.09 4.41
C ALA A 180 -13.10 6.52 4.31
N VAL A 181 -13.74 6.63 3.14
CA VAL A 181 -15.06 6.03 2.90
C VAL A 181 -14.98 4.50 3.03
N SER A 182 -13.93 3.88 2.49
CA SER A 182 -13.69 2.44 2.61
C SER A 182 -13.56 2.01 4.08
N LEU A 183 -12.88 2.78 4.93
CA LEU A 183 -12.77 2.56 6.38
C LEU A 183 -14.15 2.66 7.07
N ILE A 184 -14.95 3.67 6.74
CA ILE A 184 -16.31 3.84 7.29
C ILE A 184 -17.18 2.63 6.94
N ILE A 185 -17.09 2.12 5.70
CA ILE A 185 -17.82 0.92 5.28
C ILE A 185 -17.37 -0.30 6.08
N VAL A 186 -16.07 -0.45 6.38
CA VAL A 186 -15.57 -1.55 7.23
C VAL A 186 -16.15 -1.47 8.63
N TYR A 187 -16.22 -0.27 9.21
CA TYR A 187 -16.84 -0.06 10.53
C TYR A 187 -18.32 -0.41 10.51
N ALA A 188 -19.07 0.12 9.54
CA ALA A 188 -20.49 -0.14 9.40
C ALA A 188 -20.79 -1.63 9.19
N ALA A 189 -19.99 -2.32 8.37
CA ALA A 189 -20.14 -3.74 8.08
C ALA A 189 -20.01 -4.64 9.32
N GLN A 190 -19.25 -4.23 10.34
CA GLN A 190 -19.14 -4.98 11.61
C GLN A 190 -20.43 -4.97 12.43
N SER A 191 -21.30 -3.98 12.23
CA SER A 191 -22.60 -3.87 12.93
C SER A 191 -23.72 -4.69 12.28
N ILE A 192 -23.48 -5.24 11.09
CA ILE A 192 -24.50 -5.98 10.33
C ILE A 192 -24.68 -7.37 10.94
N LYS A 193 -25.90 -7.66 11.42
CA LYS A 193 -26.26 -8.96 12.02
C LYS A 193 -26.13 -10.13 11.03
N ASN A 194 -26.43 -9.90 9.75
CA ASN A 194 -26.31 -10.93 8.71
C ASN A 194 -24.84 -11.08 8.28
N LYS A 195 -24.18 -12.12 8.80
CA LYS A 195 -22.77 -12.43 8.52
C LYS A 195 -22.46 -12.64 7.04
N TYR A 196 -23.39 -13.18 6.25
CA TYR A 196 -23.18 -13.40 4.82
C TYR A 196 -23.09 -12.07 4.06
N ILE A 197 -24.01 -11.15 4.35
CA ILE A 197 -24.02 -9.81 3.75
C ILE A 197 -22.77 -9.01 4.17
N ALA A 198 -22.45 -9.03 5.47
CA ALA A 198 -21.26 -8.36 6.00
C ALA A 198 -19.99 -8.85 5.30
N MET A 199 -19.83 -10.18 5.17
CA MET A 199 -18.67 -10.78 4.54
C MET A 199 -18.53 -10.40 3.06
N ASN A 200 -19.63 -10.35 2.31
CA ASN A 200 -19.59 -9.94 0.91
C ASN A 200 -19.19 -8.46 0.75
N ILE A 201 -19.70 -7.56 1.59
CA ILE A 201 -19.29 -6.16 1.59
C ILE A 201 -17.78 -6.04 1.88
N LEU A 202 -17.29 -6.78 2.87
CA LEU A 202 -15.89 -6.76 3.27
C LEU A 202 -14.95 -7.35 2.20
N LYS A 203 -15.39 -8.37 1.44
CA LYS A 203 -14.58 -8.99 0.37
C LYS A 203 -14.23 -8.03 -0.77
N PHE A 204 -15.12 -7.09 -1.08
CA PHE A 204 -14.92 -6.11 -2.15
C PHE A 204 -14.39 -4.76 -1.64
N ASN A 205 -14.26 -4.59 -0.33
CA ASN A 205 -13.73 -3.39 0.27
C ASN A 205 -12.19 -3.40 0.25
N ILE A 206 -11.59 -2.34 -0.30
CA ILE A 206 -10.14 -2.23 -0.48
C ILE A 206 -9.40 -2.32 0.87
N ILE A 207 -9.88 -1.59 1.88
CA ILE A 207 -9.24 -1.54 3.19
C ILE A 207 -9.44 -2.82 3.99
N SER A 208 -10.63 -3.44 3.91
CA SER A 208 -10.89 -4.72 4.55
C SER A 208 -9.87 -5.79 4.13
N ASN A 209 -9.55 -5.86 2.84
CA ASN A 209 -8.60 -6.83 2.31
C ASN A 209 -7.17 -6.64 2.84
N VAL A 210 -6.79 -5.41 3.21
CA VAL A 210 -5.45 -5.08 3.70
C VAL A 210 -5.34 -5.24 5.22
N VAL A 211 -6.37 -4.81 5.93
CA VAL A 211 -6.33 -4.61 7.38
C VAL A 211 -7.00 -5.75 8.15
N VAL A 212 -8.07 -6.34 7.59
CA VAL A 212 -8.98 -7.22 8.34
C VAL A 212 -8.99 -8.65 7.79
N SER A 213 -8.50 -8.87 6.56
CA SER A 213 -8.50 -10.17 5.89
C SER A 213 -7.95 -11.32 6.75
N TRP A 214 -6.91 -11.02 7.53
CA TRP A 214 -6.25 -11.92 8.46
C TRP A 214 -7.14 -12.46 9.60
N ASN A 215 -8.16 -11.71 9.98
CA ASN A 215 -9.07 -12.10 11.06
C ASN A 215 -10.12 -13.12 10.59
N PHE A 216 -10.31 -13.29 9.28
CA PHE A 216 -11.36 -14.14 8.73
C PHE A 216 -10.86 -15.54 8.37
N SER A 217 -9.97 -15.65 7.39
CA SER A 217 -9.40 -16.93 6.96
C SER A 217 -8.26 -16.74 5.96
N GLN A 218 -7.44 -17.77 5.81
CA GLN A 218 -6.41 -17.84 4.79
C GLN A 218 -6.97 -17.64 3.36
N SER A 219 -8.15 -18.19 3.08
CA SER A 219 -8.84 -18.01 1.79
C SER A 219 -9.22 -16.55 1.54
N PHE A 220 -9.58 -15.80 2.58
CA PHE A 220 -9.89 -14.38 2.46
C PHE A 220 -8.63 -13.56 2.14
N VAL A 221 -7.49 -13.90 2.75
CA VAL A 221 -6.20 -13.26 2.45
C VAL A 221 -5.80 -13.51 0.99
N LEU A 222 -5.90 -14.75 0.51
CA LEU A 222 -5.62 -15.08 -0.89
C LEU A 222 -6.56 -14.35 -1.86
N TRP A 223 -7.85 -14.24 -1.51
CA TRP A 223 -8.81 -13.44 -2.27
C TRP A 223 -8.39 -11.97 -2.35
N GLY A 224 -7.97 -11.36 -1.23
CA GLY A 224 -7.52 -9.96 -1.22
C GLY A 224 -6.32 -9.74 -2.14
N MET A 225 -5.36 -10.67 -2.18
CA MET A 225 -4.22 -10.60 -3.10
C MET A 225 -4.66 -10.67 -4.56
N PHE A 226 -5.53 -11.64 -4.88
CA PHE A 226 -6.09 -11.79 -6.22
C PHE A 226 -6.86 -10.54 -6.65
N TYR A 227 -7.71 -10.01 -5.75
CA TYR A 227 -8.44 -8.76 -5.95
C TYR A 227 -7.51 -7.60 -6.30
N PHE A 228 -6.42 -7.42 -5.55
CA PHE A 228 -5.46 -6.36 -5.84
C PHE A 228 -4.69 -6.57 -7.15
N ILE A 229 -4.38 -7.82 -7.52
CA ILE A 229 -3.75 -8.09 -8.83
C ILE A 229 -4.71 -7.66 -9.95
N CYS A 230 -5.97 -8.07 -9.88
CA CYS A 230 -6.98 -7.72 -10.87
C CYS A 230 -7.16 -6.20 -11.01
N ILE A 231 -7.34 -5.48 -9.89
CA ILE A 231 -7.56 -4.04 -9.95
C ILE A 231 -6.31 -3.26 -10.41
N ASN A 232 -5.11 -3.72 -10.06
CA ASN A 232 -3.87 -3.13 -10.58
C ASN A 232 -3.73 -3.31 -12.09
N ILE A 233 -4.13 -4.47 -12.64
CA ILE A 233 -4.14 -4.70 -14.09
C ILE A 233 -5.16 -3.78 -14.77
N LEU A 234 -6.36 -3.62 -14.21
CA LEU A 234 -7.38 -2.72 -14.75
C LEU A 234 -6.89 -1.28 -14.80
N ILE A 235 -6.28 -0.79 -13.72
CA ILE A 235 -5.75 0.58 -13.68
C ILE A 235 -4.55 0.75 -14.60
N PHE A 236 -3.70 -0.28 -14.74
CA PHE A 236 -2.63 -0.26 -15.71
C PHE A 236 -3.16 -0.08 -17.15
N ILE A 237 -4.23 -0.78 -17.52
CA ILE A 237 -4.87 -0.65 -18.83
C ILE A 237 -5.44 0.77 -19.01
N VAL A 238 -6.13 1.31 -18.01
CA VAL A 238 -6.66 2.68 -18.04
C VAL A 238 -5.53 3.70 -18.20
N GLY A 239 -4.49 3.61 -17.38
CA GLY A 239 -3.33 4.49 -17.44
C GLY A 239 -2.59 4.42 -18.78
N SER A 240 -2.45 3.21 -19.34
CA SER A 240 -1.86 3.02 -20.67
C SER A 240 -2.64 3.76 -21.76
N LYS A 241 -3.98 3.67 -21.75
CA LYS A 241 -4.84 4.40 -22.69
C LYS A 241 -4.75 5.91 -22.49
N VAL A 242 -4.68 6.37 -21.24
CA VAL A 242 -4.51 7.80 -20.94
C VAL A 242 -3.20 8.30 -21.54
N VAL A 243 -2.08 7.61 -21.29
CA VAL A 243 -0.75 8.01 -21.78
C VAL A 243 -0.66 8.03 -23.31
N GLU A 244 -1.32 7.11 -24.01
CA GLU A 244 -1.37 7.12 -25.48
C GLU A 244 -1.97 8.41 -26.03
N ASN A 245 -3.07 8.85 -25.42
CA ASN A 245 -3.84 10.02 -25.82
C ASN A 245 -3.25 11.35 -25.36
N ILE A 246 -2.09 11.36 -24.68
CA ILE A 246 -1.41 12.59 -24.31
C ILE A 246 -0.77 13.18 -25.56
N GLU A 247 -1.38 14.23 -26.09
CA GLU A 247 -0.76 15.14 -27.04
C GLU A 247 0.17 16.08 -26.28
N ILE A 248 1.43 16.14 -26.69
CA ILE A 248 2.32 17.15 -26.16
C ILE A 248 2.43 18.26 -27.20
N GLY A 249 1.79 19.38 -26.90
CA GLY A 249 2.08 20.63 -27.58
C GLY A 249 3.47 21.10 -27.20
N ILE A 250 4.31 21.40 -28.19
CA ILE A 250 5.57 22.12 -27.98
C ILE A 250 5.20 23.49 -27.41
N ARG A 251 5.46 23.74 -26.12
CA ARG A 251 5.41 25.11 -25.60
C ARG A 251 6.52 25.88 -26.28
N ARG A 252 6.17 26.73 -27.26
CA ARG A 252 7.04 27.85 -27.63
C ARG A 252 7.24 28.66 -26.35
N ARG A 253 8.49 28.69 -25.86
CA ARG A 253 8.89 29.66 -24.85
C ARG A 253 8.67 31.04 -25.47
N GLU A 254 7.72 31.79 -24.92
CA GLU A 254 7.68 33.24 -25.05
C GLU A 254 8.78 33.85 -24.17
#